data_AF-B1Z6M4-F1
#
_entry.id   AF-B1Z6M4-F1
#
_cell.length_a   1.000
_cell.length_b   1.000
_cell.length_c   1.000
_cell.angle_alpha   90.00
_cell.angle_beta   90.00
_cell.angle_gamma   90.00
#
_symmetry.space_group_name_H-M   'P 1'
#
loop_
_entity.id
_entity.type
_entity.pdbx_description
1 polymer ?
#
loop_
_entity_poly.entity_id
_entity_poly.type
_entity_poly.pdbx_seq_one_letter_code
_entity_poly.pdbx_strand_id
1 'polypeptide(L)'
;MKVVTPLDRLSLAAIPSALPGKFYKGGPYELDELLREPEEYGDEEIDWRPIQIAEAHNVPMRIAHVEVASSRHQANTCDSPGLGTRVEYVLRYLYREDAKSAITGVVQLKISHRIHGLRRLFEVDCEKVIQTVYVARSSRGRGIARVLLAEVLDDAPDVRVHPQFSDDGAKLFGYDKIGRRSSHEKL
;
A
#
# COMPACT_ATOMS: atom_id res chain seq x y z
N MET A 1 -21.47 -0.01 -4.66
CA MET A 1 -20.34 -0.48 -5.51
C MET A 1 -19.59 0.75 -6.00
N LYS A 2 -18.30 0.87 -5.67
CA LYS A 2 -17.47 2.06 -5.91
C LYS A 2 -16.80 1.95 -7.29
N VAL A 3 -16.66 3.06 -8.01
CA VAL A 3 -15.89 3.11 -9.27
C VAL A 3 -14.46 3.55 -8.96
N VAL A 4 -13.49 2.75 -9.38
CA VAL A 4 -12.05 2.96 -9.14
C VAL A 4 -11.36 3.19 -10.47
N THR A 5 -10.62 4.30 -10.56
CA THR A 5 -9.79 4.60 -11.73
C THR A 5 -8.34 4.20 -11.43
N PRO A 6 -7.73 3.28 -12.20
CA PRO A 6 -6.34 2.89 -11.97
C PRO A 6 -5.39 4.09 -12.10
N LEU A 7 -4.58 4.37 -11.08
CA LEU A 7 -3.68 5.53 -11.04
C LEU A 7 -2.77 5.61 -12.27
N ASP A 8 -2.74 6.71 -13.01
CA ASP A 8 -1.78 6.90 -14.10
C ASP A 8 -0.32 6.99 -13.62
N ARG A 9 0.62 7.00 -14.58
CA ARG A 9 2.05 7.07 -14.27
C ARG A 9 2.44 8.36 -13.53
N LEU A 10 1.80 9.48 -13.84
CA LEU A 10 2.08 10.76 -13.19
C LEU A 10 1.58 10.74 -11.74
N SER A 11 0.38 10.22 -11.52
CA SER A 11 -0.21 10.03 -10.20
C SER A 11 0.65 9.11 -9.33
N LEU A 12 1.14 7.99 -9.87
CA LEU A 12 2.07 7.10 -9.17
C LEU A 12 3.41 7.76 -8.86
N ALA A 13 3.93 8.57 -9.79
CA ALA A 13 5.15 9.35 -9.62
C ALA A 13 4.97 10.56 -8.67
N ALA A 14 3.75 10.89 -8.25
CA ALA A 14 3.50 11.94 -7.28
C ALA A 14 3.56 11.43 -5.82
N ILE A 15 3.34 10.13 -5.58
CA ILE A 15 3.35 9.55 -4.22
C ILE A 15 4.74 9.74 -3.59
N PRO A 16 4.91 10.52 -2.51
CA PRO A 16 6.24 10.83 -1.96
C PRO A 16 6.93 9.59 -1.37
N SER A 17 8.27 9.57 -1.39
CA SER A 17 9.03 8.56 -0.64
C SER A 17 9.03 8.86 0.85
N ALA A 18 8.97 7.83 1.69
CA ALA A 18 9.13 7.95 3.14
C ALA A 18 10.55 8.44 3.53
N LEU A 19 11.56 8.10 2.71
CA LEU A 19 12.93 8.61 2.84
C LEU A 19 13.31 9.35 1.55
N PRO A 20 13.35 10.70 1.57
CA PRO A 20 13.72 11.50 0.41
C PRO A 20 15.09 11.11 -0.15
N GLY A 21 15.19 11.01 -1.48
CA GLY A 21 16.47 10.82 -2.18
C GLY A 21 17.16 9.47 -1.99
N LYS A 22 16.47 8.46 -1.45
CA LYS A 22 17.03 7.13 -1.23
C LYS A 22 16.23 6.08 -1.99
N PHE A 23 16.95 5.14 -2.61
CA PHE A 23 16.45 3.90 -3.18
C PHE A 23 17.39 2.78 -2.72
N TYR A 24 16.81 1.64 -2.36
CA TYR A 24 17.57 0.43 -2.09
C TYR A 24 16.92 -0.74 -2.82
N LYS A 25 17.74 -1.58 -3.46
CA LYS A 25 17.23 -2.81 -4.08
C LYS A 25 16.74 -3.76 -2.98
N GLY A 26 15.48 -4.14 -3.04
CA GLY A 26 14.88 -5.11 -2.12
C GLY A 26 15.49 -6.51 -2.27
N GLY A 27 15.57 -7.24 -1.16
CA GLY A 27 15.96 -8.66 -1.14
C GLY A 27 14.82 -9.59 -1.59
N PRO A 28 15.07 -10.90 -1.73
CA PRO A 28 14.06 -11.86 -2.13
C PRO A 28 13.05 -12.02 -0.99
N TYR A 29 11.88 -11.41 -1.15
CA TYR A 29 10.74 -11.69 -0.31
C TYR A 29 9.97 -12.84 -0.97
N GLU A 30 9.62 -13.87 -0.19
CA GLU A 30 8.64 -14.88 -0.60
C GLU A 30 7.24 -14.23 -0.54
N LEU A 31 6.95 -13.40 -1.54
CA LEU A 31 5.76 -12.53 -1.55
C LEU A 31 4.46 -13.29 -1.81
N ASP A 32 4.54 -14.56 -2.23
CA ASP A 32 3.35 -15.39 -2.46
C ASP A 32 2.60 -15.66 -1.15
N GLU A 33 3.30 -15.73 -0.01
CA GLU A 33 2.66 -15.83 1.32
C GLU A 33 1.77 -14.62 1.64
N LEU A 34 2.04 -13.45 1.04
CA LEU A 34 1.22 -12.25 1.26
C LEU A 34 -0.14 -12.31 0.54
N LEU A 35 -0.29 -13.24 -0.40
CA LEU A 35 -1.55 -13.50 -1.13
C LEU A 35 -2.43 -14.53 -0.40
N ARG A 36 -2.04 -14.97 0.79
CA ARG A 36 -2.87 -15.85 1.63
C ARG A 36 -4.22 -15.23 1.97
N GLU A 37 -5.21 -16.07 2.20
CA GLU A 37 -6.51 -15.63 2.72
C GLU A 37 -6.36 -15.07 4.15
N PRO A 38 -7.09 -14.02 4.52
CA PRO A 38 -7.01 -13.47 5.88
C PRO A 38 -7.52 -14.44 6.95
N GLU A 39 -8.51 -15.28 6.62
CA GLU A 39 -9.11 -16.25 7.53
C GLU A 39 -8.14 -17.36 7.98
N GLU A 40 -7.06 -17.62 7.23
CA GLU A 40 -6.11 -18.70 7.51
C GLU A 40 -5.43 -18.61 8.89
N TYR A 41 -5.27 -17.39 9.43
CA TYR A 41 -4.60 -17.14 10.72
C TYR A 41 -5.54 -16.60 11.81
N GLY A 42 -6.74 -16.16 11.45
CA GLY A 42 -7.77 -15.69 12.39
C GLY A 42 -7.38 -14.44 13.20
N ASP A 43 -6.37 -13.70 12.74
CA ASP A 43 -5.84 -12.51 13.42
C ASP A 43 -6.15 -11.20 12.69
N GLU A 44 -6.95 -11.26 11.62
CA GLU A 44 -7.30 -10.12 10.78
C GLU A 44 -8.80 -9.86 10.74
N GLU A 45 -9.18 -8.58 10.88
CA GLU A 45 -10.53 -8.10 10.58
C GLU A 45 -10.59 -7.71 9.10
N ILE A 46 -11.68 -8.07 8.40
CA ILE A 46 -11.81 -7.91 6.95
C ILE A 46 -12.98 -6.99 6.61
N ASP A 47 -12.70 -5.91 5.89
CA ASP A 47 -13.70 -5.06 5.24
C ASP A 47 -13.76 -5.37 3.74
N TRP A 48 -14.93 -5.87 3.29
CA TRP A 48 -15.15 -6.35 1.93
C TRP A 48 -15.74 -5.25 1.04
N ARG A 49 -15.04 -4.90 -0.05
CA ARG A 49 -15.44 -3.80 -0.95
C ARG A 49 -15.55 -4.26 -2.40
N PRO A 50 -16.77 -4.41 -2.95
CA PRO A 50 -16.94 -4.64 -4.38
C PRO A 50 -16.66 -3.35 -5.15
N ILE A 51 -15.79 -3.46 -6.17
CA ILE A 51 -15.36 -2.33 -7.00
C ILE A 51 -15.66 -2.55 -8.49
N GLN A 52 -15.93 -1.45 -9.18
CA GLN A 52 -15.92 -1.38 -10.65
C GLN A 52 -14.67 -0.63 -11.08
N ILE A 53 -13.90 -1.22 -11.98
CA ILE A 53 -12.67 -0.63 -12.50
C ILE A 53 -13.03 0.14 -13.77
N ALA A 54 -12.82 1.44 -13.74
CA ALA A 54 -12.90 2.28 -14.93
C ALA A 54 -11.69 1.96 -15.82
N GLU A 55 -11.94 1.40 -17.01
CA GLU A 55 -10.90 1.24 -18.03
C GLU A 55 -10.81 2.48 -18.92
N ALA A 56 -9.61 2.77 -19.42
CA ALA A 56 -9.41 3.87 -20.36
C ALA A 56 -9.98 3.50 -21.74
N HIS A 57 -10.66 4.44 -22.39
CA HIS A 57 -11.12 4.38 -23.79
C HIS A 57 -12.02 3.19 -24.18
N ASN A 58 -13.36 3.36 -24.11
CA ASN A 58 -14.37 2.47 -24.71
C ASN A 58 -14.29 0.97 -24.37
N VAL A 59 -13.49 0.56 -23.39
CA VAL A 59 -13.49 -0.82 -22.87
C VAL A 59 -14.60 -0.96 -21.82
N PRO A 60 -15.39 -2.05 -21.83
CA PRO A 60 -16.38 -2.31 -20.79
C PRO A 60 -15.74 -2.33 -19.38
N MET A 61 -16.44 -1.75 -18.40
CA MET A 61 -15.97 -1.73 -17.02
C MET A 61 -15.77 -3.16 -16.49
N ARG A 62 -14.61 -3.43 -15.91
CA ARG A 62 -14.31 -4.71 -15.26
C ARG A 62 -14.76 -4.66 -13.81
N ILE A 63 -15.40 -5.72 -13.32
CA ILE A 63 -15.76 -5.86 -11.91
C ILE A 63 -14.65 -6.62 -11.19
N ALA A 64 -14.31 -6.19 -9.99
CA ALA A 64 -13.36 -6.86 -9.11
C ALA A 64 -13.74 -6.67 -7.65
N HIS A 65 -13.01 -7.32 -6.76
CA HIS A 65 -13.15 -7.17 -5.31
C HIS A 65 -11.82 -6.73 -4.71
N VAL A 66 -11.92 -5.77 -3.79
CA VAL A 66 -10.82 -5.38 -2.91
C VAL A 66 -11.24 -5.66 -1.48
N GLU A 67 -10.41 -6.40 -0.75
CA GLU A 67 -10.54 -6.54 0.69
C GLU A 67 -9.49 -5.71 1.39
N VAL A 68 -9.90 -5.08 2.49
CA VAL A 68 -8.97 -4.43 3.41
C VAL A 68 -8.93 -5.27 4.68
N ALA A 69 -7.82 -5.98 4.88
CA ALA A 69 -7.57 -6.77 6.07
C ALA A 69 -6.63 -6.01 7.02
N SER A 70 -6.96 -5.91 8.32
CA SER A 70 -6.10 -5.27 9.32
C SER A 70 -5.49 -6.30 10.25
N SER A 71 -4.16 -6.31 10.38
CA SER A 71 -3.47 -7.18 11.34
C SER A 71 -3.49 -6.62 12.77
N ARG A 72 -3.19 -7.47 13.76
CA ARG A 72 -3.15 -7.08 15.18
C ARG A 72 -2.18 -5.94 15.45
N HIS A 73 -2.65 -4.99 16.25
CA HIS A 73 -1.90 -3.83 16.73
C HIS A 73 -0.71 -4.27 17.60
N GLN A 74 0.49 -3.80 17.25
CA GLN A 74 1.67 -3.88 18.11
C GLN A 74 1.84 -2.53 18.82
N ALA A 75 1.60 -2.53 20.13
CA ALA A 75 1.86 -1.36 20.97
C ALA A 75 3.18 -1.57 21.71
N ASN A 76 4.16 -0.72 21.43
CA ASN A 76 5.37 -0.60 22.23
C ASN A 76 5.18 0.58 23.18
N THR A 77 4.76 0.29 24.40
CA THR A 77 4.70 1.26 25.49
C THR A 77 6.10 1.43 26.08
N CYS A 78 6.60 2.66 26.12
CA CYS A 78 7.80 2.95 26.89
C CYS A 78 7.42 3.04 28.38
N ASP A 79 8.16 2.31 29.24
CA ASP A 79 7.90 2.27 30.69
C ASP A 79 8.29 3.59 31.41
N SER A 80 8.98 4.51 30.73
CA SER A 80 9.48 5.75 31.33
C SER A 80 8.54 6.93 31.08
N PRO A 81 8.16 7.70 32.12
CA PRO A 81 7.37 8.91 31.97
C PRO A 81 8.04 9.92 31.02
N GLY A 82 7.36 10.32 29.94
CA GLY A 82 7.84 11.32 28.97
C GLY A 82 8.44 10.75 27.68
N LEU A 83 8.62 9.44 27.55
CA LEU A 83 8.96 8.81 26.27
C LEU A 83 7.68 8.36 25.54
N GLY A 84 7.58 8.71 24.26
CA GLY A 84 6.35 8.53 23.50
C GLY A 84 5.96 7.07 23.29
N THR A 85 4.66 6.78 23.31
CA THR A 85 4.13 5.44 22.98
C THR A 85 4.06 5.29 21.47
N ARG A 86 4.48 4.14 20.94
CA ARG A 86 4.34 3.83 19.51
C ARG A 86 3.35 2.70 19.32
N VAL A 87 2.33 2.93 18.50
CA VAL A 87 1.37 1.91 18.08
C VAL A 87 1.52 1.70 16.59
N GLU A 88 1.76 0.46 16.17
CA GLU A 88 1.88 0.09 14.76
C GLU A 88 0.88 -0.98 14.38
N TYR A 89 0.36 -0.90 13.16
CA TYR A 89 -0.43 -1.95 12.54
C TYR A 89 -0.26 -1.91 11.03
N VAL A 90 -0.65 -3.00 10.36
CA VAL A 90 -0.56 -3.13 8.90
C VAL A 90 -1.96 -3.38 8.35
N LEU A 91 -2.32 -2.63 7.31
CA LEU A 91 -3.46 -2.92 6.47
C LEU A 91 -2.98 -3.62 5.19
N ARG A 92 -3.65 -4.70 4.80
CA ARG A 92 -3.46 -5.38 3.51
C ARG A 92 -4.65 -5.09 2.62
N TYR A 93 -4.39 -4.47 1.47
CA TYR A 93 -5.37 -4.29 0.40
C TYR A 93 -5.18 -5.46 -0.57
N LEU A 94 -6.15 -6.37 -0.61
CA LEU A 94 -6.07 -7.63 -1.36
C LEU A 94 -6.97 -7.53 -2.59
N TYR A 95 -6.47 -7.92 -3.75
CA TYR A 95 -7.22 -7.88 -5.01
C TYR A 95 -7.60 -9.29 -5.46
N ARG A 96 -8.86 -9.47 -5.85
CA ARG A 96 -9.34 -10.66 -6.58
C ARG A 96 -10.35 -10.27 -7.66
N GLU A 97 -10.41 -11.05 -8.75
CA GLU A 97 -11.30 -10.76 -9.88
C GLU A 97 -12.77 -11.04 -9.52
N ASP A 98 -12.99 -12.10 -8.73
CA ASP A 98 -14.29 -12.55 -8.21
C ASP A 98 -14.16 -12.82 -6.71
N ALA A 99 -15.23 -12.61 -5.94
CA ALA A 99 -15.32 -12.93 -4.52
C ALA A 99 -14.87 -14.37 -4.16
N LYS A 100 -15.00 -15.32 -5.10
CA LYS A 100 -14.56 -16.72 -4.89
C LYS A 100 -13.22 -17.08 -5.54
N SER A 101 -12.56 -16.12 -6.18
CA SER A 101 -11.27 -16.34 -6.83
C SER A 101 -10.10 -16.12 -5.86
N ALA A 102 -8.94 -16.69 -6.21
CA ALA A 102 -7.72 -16.48 -5.44
C ALA A 102 -7.31 -15.00 -5.43
N ILE A 103 -6.70 -14.57 -4.33
CA ILE A 103 -6.06 -13.27 -4.23
C ILE A 103 -4.86 -13.23 -5.19
N THR A 104 -4.80 -12.20 -6.03
CA THR A 104 -3.77 -12.07 -7.09
C THR A 104 -2.92 -10.81 -6.95
N GLY A 105 -3.26 -9.92 -6.03
CA GLY A 105 -2.45 -8.76 -5.71
C GLY A 105 -2.64 -8.31 -4.26
N VAL A 106 -1.61 -7.67 -3.72
CA VAL A 106 -1.60 -7.12 -2.37
C VAL A 106 -0.83 -5.81 -2.32
N VAL A 107 -1.35 -4.85 -1.57
CA VAL A 107 -0.60 -3.68 -1.09
C VAL A 107 -0.62 -3.69 0.43
N GLN A 108 0.55 -3.66 1.07
CA GLN A 108 0.67 -3.53 2.51
C GLN A 108 0.93 -2.07 2.88
N LEU A 109 0.03 -1.49 3.66
CA LEU A 109 0.12 -0.17 4.24
C LEU A 109 0.46 -0.29 5.72
N LYS A 110 1.68 0.10 6.10
CA LYS A 110 2.07 0.22 7.51
C LYS A 110 1.61 1.57 8.05
N ILE A 111 0.92 1.54 9.18
CA ILE A 111 0.50 2.75 9.90
C ILE A 111 1.20 2.75 11.25
N SER A 112 1.78 3.89 11.61
CA SER A 112 2.55 4.08 12.85
C SER A 112 2.10 5.37 13.53
N HIS A 113 1.52 5.23 14.72
CA HIS A 113 1.16 6.35 15.59
C HIS A 113 2.26 6.54 16.63
N ARG A 114 2.76 7.77 16.78
CA ARG A 114 3.67 8.17 17.87
C ARG A 114 2.93 9.14 18.76
N ILE A 115 2.76 8.77 20.02
CA ILE A 115 2.05 9.55 21.03
C ILE A 115 3.08 10.19 21.94
N HIS A 116 3.27 11.50 21.84
CA HIS A 116 4.20 12.28 22.63
C HIS A 116 3.51 12.82 23.89
N GLY A 117 4.02 12.47 25.07
CA GLY A 117 3.56 13.02 26.34
C GLY A 117 4.20 14.39 26.62
N LEU A 118 3.39 15.45 26.61
CA LEU A 118 3.80 16.79 27.03
C LEU A 118 3.27 17.06 28.44
N ARG A 119 3.86 18.03 29.16
CA ARG A 119 3.55 18.30 30.58
C ARG A 119 2.05 18.50 30.92
N ARG A 120 1.18 18.77 29.94
CA ARG A 120 -0.29 18.90 30.09
C ARG A 120 -1.10 18.49 28.85
N LEU A 121 -0.48 17.88 27.83
CA LEU A 121 -1.11 17.57 26.54
C LEU A 121 -0.51 16.28 25.95
N PHE A 122 -1.22 15.69 24.99
CA PHE A 122 -0.66 14.65 24.12
C PHE A 122 -0.65 15.17 22.69
N GLU A 123 0.44 14.92 21.97
CA GLU A 123 0.55 15.13 20.53
C GLU A 123 0.66 13.75 19.86
N VAL A 124 -0.05 13.55 18.76
CA VAL A 124 -0.06 12.27 18.04
C VAL A 124 0.37 12.50 16.60
N ASP A 125 1.50 11.91 16.24
CA ASP A 125 1.97 11.86 14.85
C ASP A 125 1.56 10.54 14.22
N CYS A 126 0.90 10.59 13.05
CA CYS A 126 0.55 9.41 12.28
C CYS A 126 1.38 9.34 10.99
N GLU A 127 2.17 8.29 10.84
CA GLU A 127 2.93 8.00 9.63
C GLU A 127 2.31 6.80 8.89
N LYS A 128 2.06 6.97 7.59
CA LYS A 128 1.47 5.94 6.71
C LYS A 128 2.42 5.64 5.57
N VAL A 129 2.86 4.39 5.45
CA VAL A 129 3.87 3.98 4.47
C VAL A 129 3.44 2.72 3.73
N ILE A 130 3.33 2.79 2.40
CA ILE A 130 3.24 1.62 1.52
C ILE A 130 4.54 0.86 1.63
N GLN A 131 4.50 -0.27 2.30
CA GLN A 131 5.67 -1.10 2.59
C GLN A 131 5.93 -2.11 1.49
N THR A 132 4.86 -2.67 0.92
CA THR A 132 4.93 -3.73 -0.08
C THR A 132 3.87 -3.53 -1.15
N VAL A 133 4.23 -3.74 -2.42
CA VAL A 133 3.29 -3.91 -3.53
C VAL A 133 3.66 -5.20 -4.24
N TYR A 134 2.72 -6.14 -4.32
CA TYR A 134 2.95 -7.41 -4.98
C TYR A 134 1.75 -7.81 -5.85
N VAL A 135 2.06 -8.42 -7.00
CA VAL A 135 1.09 -9.00 -7.92
C VAL A 135 1.62 -10.36 -8.38
N ALA A 136 0.78 -11.39 -8.25
CA ALA A 136 1.05 -12.76 -8.67
C ALA A 136 1.55 -12.77 -10.12
N ARG A 137 2.60 -13.56 -10.41
CA ARG A 137 3.25 -13.56 -11.73
C ARG A 137 2.27 -13.76 -12.89
N SER A 138 1.31 -14.66 -12.74
CA SER A 138 0.26 -14.96 -13.73
C SER A 138 -0.72 -13.80 -13.99
N SER A 139 -0.77 -12.81 -13.11
CA SER A 139 -1.73 -11.70 -13.14
C SER A 139 -1.06 -10.34 -13.40
N ARG A 140 0.25 -10.31 -13.62
CA ARG A 140 0.99 -9.09 -13.98
C ARG A 140 0.55 -8.55 -15.34
N GLY A 141 0.70 -7.24 -15.54
CA GLY A 141 0.26 -6.55 -16.76
C GLY A 141 -1.22 -6.14 -16.78
N ARG A 142 -2.02 -6.56 -15.80
CA ARG A 142 -3.47 -6.26 -15.72
C ARG A 142 -3.82 -5.00 -14.92
N GLY A 143 -2.84 -4.15 -14.62
CA GLY A 143 -3.07 -2.92 -13.85
C GLY A 143 -3.44 -3.09 -12.37
N ILE A 144 -3.43 -4.31 -11.81
CA ILE A 144 -3.85 -4.62 -10.42
C ILE A 144 -3.17 -3.71 -9.38
N ALA A 145 -1.85 -3.55 -9.46
CA ALA A 145 -1.12 -2.67 -8.55
C ALA A 145 -1.63 -1.21 -8.58
N ARG A 146 -2.02 -0.72 -9.77
CA ARG A 146 -2.52 0.64 -9.96
C ARG A 146 -3.92 0.82 -9.38
N VAL A 147 -4.73 -0.23 -9.40
CA VAL A 147 -6.06 -0.28 -8.77
C VAL A 147 -5.92 -0.28 -7.25
N LEU A 148 -5.10 -1.19 -6.71
CA LEU A 148 -4.87 -1.27 -5.26
C LEU A 148 -4.28 0.03 -4.69
N LEU A 149 -3.33 0.65 -5.39
CA LEU A 149 -2.77 1.93 -4.97
C LEU A 149 -3.79 3.08 -5.04
N ALA A 150 -4.78 3.02 -5.96
CA ALA A 150 -5.87 4.00 -5.99
C ALA A 150 -6.74 3.86 -4.75
N GLU A 151 -7.09 2.64 -4.34
CA GLU A 151 -7.84 2.39 -3.10
C GLU A 151 -7.07 2.85 -1.86
N VAL A 152 -5.76 2.59 -1.81
CA VAL A 152 -4.92 3.08 -0.71
C VAL A 152 -4.92 4.61 -0.64
N LEU A 153 -4.85 5.32 -1.77
CA LEU A 153 -4.85 6.78 -1.79
C LEU A 153 -6.22 7.39 -1.45
N ASP A 154 -7.32 6.69 -1.74
CA ASP A 154 -8.66 7.10 -1.34
C ASP A 154 -8.80 7.06 0.19
N ASP A 155 -8.29 6.00 0.83
CA ASP A 155 -8.32 5.85 2.29
C ASP A 155 -7.23 6.67 3.02
N ALA A 156 -6.07 6.86 2.38
CA ALA A 156 -4.88 7.46 2.98
C ALA A 156 -4.15 8.41 1.98
N PRO A 157 -4.67 9.63 1.74
CA PRO A 157 -4.14 10.55 0.73
C PRO A 157 -2.73 11.09 1.05
N ASP A 158 -2.31 11.03 2.32
CA ASP A 158 -0.99 11.47 2.82
C ASP A 158 0.07 10.35 2.85
N VAL A 159 -0.26 9.18 2.29
CA VAL A 159 0.63 8.02 2.29
C VAL A 159 1.95 8.28 1.57
N ARG A 160 3.02 7.69 2.09
CA ARG A 160 4.34 7.66 1.47
C ARG A 160 4.68 6.26 1.00
N VAL A 161 5.61 6.13 0.06
CA VAL A 161 6.10 4.82 -0.37
C VAL A 161 7.44 4.51 0.28
N HIS A 162 7.63 3.28 0.75
CA HIS A 162 8.92 2.83 1.25
C HIS A 162 9.93 2.75 0.09
N PRO A 163 11.16 3.27 0.22
CA PRO A 163 12.12 3.39 -0.89
C PRO A 163 12.77 2.06 -1.34
N GLN A 164 12.31 0.93 -0.81
CA GLN A 164 12.91 -0.38 -1.08
C GLN A 164 12.07 -1.13 -2.12
N PHE A 165 12.59 -1.26 -3.34
CA PHE A 165 11.86 -1.90 -4.44
C PHE A 165 12.69 -2.95 -5.18
N SER A 166 11.99 -3.82 -5.91
CA SER A 166 12.57 -4.50 -7.07
C SER A 166 12.74 -3.51 -8.24
N ASP A 167 13.51 -3.88 -9.27
CA ASP A 167 13.70 -3.02 -10.45
C ASP A 167 12.36 -2.66 -11.14
N ASP A 168 11.40 -3.58 -11.14
CA ASP A 168 10.06 -3.33 -11.71
C ASP A 168 9.17 -2.49 -10.79
N GLY A 169 9.31 -2.66 -9.47
CA GLY A 169 8.64 -1.79 -8.49
C GLY A 169 9.17 -0.36 -8.55
N ALA A 170 10.47 -0.17 -8.72
CA ALA A 170 11.08 1.14 -8.92
C ALA A 170 10.47 1.86 -10.13
N LYS A 171 10.35 1.16 -11.27
CA LYS A 171 9.71 1.69 -12.49
C LYS A 171 8.24 2.07 -12.26
N LEU A 172 7.50 1.30 -11.45
CA LEU A 172 6.09 1.60 -11.15
C LEU A 172 5.92 3.00 -10.54
N PHE A 173 6.84 3.41 -9.67
CA PHE A 173 6.83 4.72 -9.00
C PHE A 173 7.67 5.80 -9.70
N GLY A 174 8.18 5.51 -10.91
CA GLY A 174 8.95 6.45 -11.72
C GLY A 174 10.42 6.62 -11.30
N TYR A 175 10.99 5.66 -10.57
CA TYR A 175 12.41 5.63 -10.27
C TYR A 175 13.20 4.95 -11.40
N ASP A 176 14.35 5.53 -11.73
CA ASP A 176 15.33 4.94 -12.64
C ASP A 176 16.26 3.93 -11.92
N LYS A 177 17.19 3.34 -12.67
CA LYS A 177 18.15 2.34 -12.15
C LYS A 177 19.12 2.89 -11.10
N ILE A 178 19.28 4.20 -11.01
CA ILE A 178 20.16 4.88 -10.04
C ILE A 178 19.36 5.52 -8.90
N GLY A 179 18.06 5.24 -8.81
CA GLY A 179 17.20 5.69 -7.73
C GLY A 179 16.73 7.15 -7.85
N ARG A 180 16.91 7.78 -9.02
CA ARG A 180 16.36 9.12 -9.27
C ARG A 180 14.95 8.98 -9.80
N ARG A 181 14.05 9.77 -9.24
CA ARG A 181 12.73 9.95 -9.81
C ARG A 181 12.86 10.92 -10.98
N SER A 182 12.28 10.61 -12.13
CA SER A 182 12.22 11.55 -13.24
C SER A 182 11.33 12.74 -12.86
N SER A 183 11.91 13.72 -12.17
CA SER A 183 11.28 15.01 -11.94
C SER A 183 11.25 15.75 -13.27
N HIS A 184 10.11 15.66 -13.96
CA HIS A 184 9.76 16.50 -15.10
C HIS A 184 10.84 16.57 -16.20
N GLU A 185 10.86 15.59 -17.09
CA GLU A 185 11.18 15.90 -18.49
C GLU A 185 9.88 15.87 -19.29
N LYS A 186 9.60 17.02 -19.89
CA LYS A 186 8.41 17.35 -20.69
C LYS A 186 8.07 16.20 -21.65
N LEU A 187 6.87 15.66 -21.52
CA LEU A 187 6.11 15.11 -22.65
C LEU A 187 5.29 16.26 -23.23
#